data_AF-A0A3L7ZF77-F1
#
_entry.id   AF-A0A3L7ZF77-F1
#
_cell.length_a   1.000
_cell.length_b   1.000
_cell.length_c   1.000
_cell.angle_alpha   90.00
_cell.angle_beta   90.00
_cell.angle_gamma   90.00
#
_symmetry.space_group_name_H-M   'P 1'
#
loop_
_entity.id
_entity.type
_entity.pdbx_description
1 polymer ?
#
loop_
_entity_poly.entity_id
_entity_poly.type
_entity_poly.pdbx_seq_one_letter_code
_entity_poly.pdbx_strand_id
1 'polypeptide(L)'
;MIMNTFEDFFPKYAGKITDTTNDQESAFIQYCKVFSSLTTDSFYVFDVVQKRFCYIKPDNLFLCDHSTEEAMKLGYDFYKQIIHPDDLPLWTNILKIIPQYLNDRKDKWNEIDYFSCTLRLLRKYSFSSRFLSQMVYQRMKPICLNNQLRYFICIVGSSTYKETGNLLLHNKNILIYEEYNFITRRWKQQTRELLTEREKAILMLAKQGKNTVEIANDLYKGQNTIRNQIKSLFNKLKAHSIQEAIEFCDYYHLLNIKINK
;
A
#
# COMPACT_ATOMS: atom_id res chain seq x y z
N MET A 1 30.68 -12.60 -1.25
CA MET A 1 30.38 -11.26 -1.80
C MET A 1 29.03 -10.86 -1.21
N ILE A 2 29.01 -9.93 -0.26
CA ILE A 2 27.75 -9.46 0.33
C ILE A 2 27.07 -8.60 -0.74
N MET A 3 25.94 -9.07 -1.26
CA MET A 3 25.19 -8.34 -2.28
C MET A 3 24.42 -7.22 -1.57
N ASN A 4 24.97 -6.01 -1.61
CA ASN A 4 24.29 -4.82 -1.06
C ASN A 4 22.91 -4.69 -1.72
N THR A 5 21.88 -4.60 -0.91
CA THR A 5 20.49 -4.45 -1.34
C THR A 5 20.23 -2.99 -1.72
N PHE A 6 19.15 -2.72 -2.47
CA PHE A 6 18.73 -1.34 -2.78
C PHE A 6 18.55 -0.49 -1.51
N GLU A 7 18.12 -1.13 -0.41
CA GLU A 7 17.97 -0.51 0.91
C GLU A 7 19.31 0.02 1.46
N ASP A 8 20.44 -0.63 1.15
CA ASP A 8 21.78 -0.21 1.56
C ASP A 8 22.33 0.99 0.77
N PHE A 9 21.79 1.21 -0.44
CA PHE A 9 22.16 2.34 -1.30
C PHE A 9 21.29 3.57 -1.04
N PHE A 10 20.05 3.38 -0.58
CA PHE A 10 19.12 4.46 -0.28
C PHE A 10 19.72 5.60 0.57
N PRO A 11 20.43 5.34 1.69
CA PRO A 11 21.04 6.40 2.52
C PRO A 11 22.08 7.24 1.76
N LYS A 12 22.92 6.58 0.95
CA LYS A 12 24.06 7.21 0.26
C LYS A 12 23.62 8.19 -0.83
N TYR A 13 22.48 7.92 -1.46
CA TYR A 13 21.93 8.80 -2.50
C TYR A 13 20.89 9.77 -1.94
N ALA A 14 20.12 9.37 -0.92
CA ALA A 14 19.15 10.26 -0.28
C ALA A 14 19.83 11.41 0.48
N GLY A 15 20.99 11.17 1.11
CA GLY A 15 21.80 12.23 1.74
C GLY A 15 22.35 13.27 0.75
N LYS A 16 22.45 12.94 -0.55
CA LYS A 16 22.86 13.89 -1.60
C LYS A 16 21.70 14.74 -2.14
N ILE A 17 20.45 14.47 -1.77
CA ILE A 17 19.27 15.28 -2.15
C ILE A 17 19.32 16.67 -1.49
N THR A 18 20.05 16.81 -0.37
CA THR A 18 20.18 18.08 0.36
C THR A 18 21.40 18.91 -0.02
N ASP A 19 22.30 18.41 -0.87
CA ASP A 19 23.65 18.99 -1.04
C ASP A 19 23.99 19.40 -2.49
N THR A 20 23.02 19.43 -3.40
CA THR A 20 23.29 19.82 -4.78
C THR A 20 23.01 21.31 -5.01
N THR A 21 24.03 22.11 -4.76
CA THR A 21 24.32 23.37 -5.47
C THR A 21 24.75 23.12 -6.93
N ASN A 22 24.25 22.05 -7.57
CA ASN A 22 24.59 21.70 -8.95
C ASN A 22 23.35 21.11 -9.63
N ASP A 23 23.00 21.63 -10.81
CA ASP A 23 21.80 21.36 -11.63
C ASP A 23 21.65 19.91 -12.13
N GLN A 24 22.31 18.92 -11.52
CA GLN A 24 22.14 17.51 -11.86
C GLN A 24 21.17 16.82 -10.90
N GLU A 25 20.08 16.31 -11.48
CA GLU A 25 19.10 15.48 -10.80
C GLU A 25 19.78 14.25 -10.14
N SER A 26 19.65 14.11 -8.82
CA SER A 26 20.30 13.03 -8.08
C SER A 26 19.93 11.64 -8.61
N ALA A 27 20.88 10.70 -8.61
CA ALA A 27 20.65 9.32 -9.05
C ALA A 27 19.45 8.66 -8.35
N PHE A 28 19.15 9.06 -7.12
CA PHE A 28 17.97 8.62 -6.38
C PHE A 28 16.66 8.95 -7.10
N ILE A 29 16.50 10.19 -7.55
CA ILE A 29 15.30 10.65 -8.25
C ILE A 29 15.18 9.93 -9.60
N GLN A 30 16.31 9.70 -10.29
CA GLN A 30 16.33 8.94 -11.53
C GLN A 30 15.81 7.50 -11.32
N TYR A 31 16.26 6.82 -10.27
CA TYR A 31 15.72 5.49 -9.92
C TYR A 31 14.23 5.54 -9.60
N CYS A 32 13.79 6.53 -8.81
CA CYS A 32 12.36 6.69 -8.49
C CYS A 32 11.52 6.89 -9.75
N LYS A 33 11.99 7.71 -10.71
CA LYS A 33 11.31 7.90 -12.01
C LYS A 33 11.20 6.60 -12.79
N VAL A 34 12.27 5.81 -12.87
CA VAL A 34 12.29 4.55 -13.61
C VAL A 34 11.37 3.52 -12.96
N PHE A 35 11.43 3.33 -11.65
CA PHE A 35 10.60 2.31 -10.99
C PHE A 35 9.12 2.72 -10.92
N SER A 36 8.84 4.00 -10.67
CA SER A 36 7.47 4.47 -10.56
C SER A 36 6.72 4.51 -11.91
N SER A 37 7.44 4.63 -13.04
CA SER A 37 6.84 4.57 -14.37
C SER A 37 6.33 3.17 -14.74
N LEU A 38 6.80 2.12 -14.07
CA LEU A 38 6.40 0.73 -14.31
C LEU A 38 5.15 0.30 -13.51
N THR A 39 4.71 1.10 -12.54
CA THR A 39 3.52 0.81 -11.74
C THR A 39 2.35 1.67 -12.20
N THR A 40 1.13 1.14 -12.12
CA THR A 40 -0.11 1.92 -12.33
C THR A 40 -0.47 2.77 -11.11
N ASP A 41 -0.08 2.31 -9.92
CA ASP A 41 -0.33 3.02 -8.66
C ASP A 41 0.45 4.34 -8.60
N SER A 42 0.00 5.26 -7.75
CA SER A 42 0.82 6.41 -7.41
C SER A 42 2.00 6.01 -6.55
N PHE A 43 3.08 6.75 -6.69
CA PHE A 43 4.31 6.50 -5.95
C PHE A 43 4.90 7.83 -5.48
N TYR A 44 5.35 7.87 -4.23
CA TYR A 44 6.09 9.02 -3.72
C TYR A 44 7.04 8.63 -2.60
N VAL A 45 7.99 9.50 -2.31
CA VAL A 45 8.93 9.36 -1.21
C VAL A 45 8.79 10.57 -0.29
N PHE A 46 8.58 10.33 0.99
CA PHE A 46 8.34 11.37 1.98
C PHE A 46 9.44 11.35 3.05
N ASP A 47 10.10 12.48 3.26
CA ASP A 47 11.04 12.71 4.36
C ASP A 47 10.25 13.06 5.63
N VAL A 48 10.30 12.16 6.61
CA VAL A 48 9.54 12.26 7.86
C VAL A 48 10.10 13.37 8.74
N VAL A 49 11.42 13.57 8.73
CA VAL A 49 12.11 14.55 9.59
C VAL A 49 11.89 15.96 9.04
N GLN A 50 12.07 16.14 7.74
CA GLN A 50 11.91 17.44 7.06
C GLN A 50 10.46 17.72 6.66
N LYS A 51 9.55 16.76 6.82
CA LYS A 51 8.12 16.87 6.50
C LYS A 51 7.85 17.34 5.07
N ARG A 52 8.63 16.82 4.11
CA ARG A 52 8.53 17.18 2.70
C ARG A 52 8.60 15.96 1.81
N PHE A 53 8.09 16.08 0.59
CA PHE A 53 8.29 15.05 -0.43
C PHE A 53 9.69 15.18 -1.04
N CYS A 54 10.35 14.05 -1.23
CA CYS A 54 11.60 13.95 -2.01
C CYS A 54 11.30 13.69 -3.48
N TYR A 55 10.25 12.93 -3.76
CA TYR A 55 9.81 12.58 -5.10
C TYR A 55 8.30 12.30 -5.08
N ILE A 56 7.59 12.70 -6.13
CA ILE A 56 6.20 12.31 -6.39
C ILE A 56 6.13 11.93 -7.87
N LYS A 57 5.55 10.77 -8.17
CA LYS A 57 5.22 10.38 -9.54
C LYS A 57 4.14 11.35 -10.07
N PRO A 58 4.31 11.93 -11.27
CA PRO A 58 3.37 12.90 -11.83
C PRO A 58 2.12 12.18 -12.39
N ASP A 59 1.34 11.58 -11.51
CA ASP A 59 0.07 10.94 -11.81
C ASP A 59 -1.06 11.51 -10.97
N ASN A 60 -2.28 11.36 -11.46
CA ASN A 60 -3.41 12.00 -10.82
C ASN A 60 -3.88 11.25 -9.56
N LEU A 61 -3.60 9.96 -9.39
CA LEU A 61 -4.21 9.15 -8.32
C LEU A 61 -3.80 9.63 -6.91
N PHE A 62 -2.61 10.18 -6.71
CA PHE A 62 -2.25 10.83 -5.45
C PHE A 62 -2.48 12.35 -5.51
N LEU A 63 -2.13 12.98 -6.64
CA LEU A 63 -2.11 14.43 -6.77
C LEU A 63 -3.50 15.08 -6.78
N CYS A 64 -4.56 14.36 -7.14
CA CYS A 64 -5.93 14.88 -7.07
C CYS A 64 -6.12 16.24 -7.79
N ASP A 65 -5.62 16.31 -9.02
CA ASP A 65 -5.59 17.45 -9.94
C ASP A 65 -4.66 18.60 -9.54
N HIS A 66 -3.89 18.46 -8.46
CA HIS A 66 -2.80 19.37 -8.13
C HIS A 66 -1.54 19.06 -8.95
N SER A 67 -0.65 20.03 -9.08
CA SER A 67 0.65 19.79 -9.72
C SER A 67 1.65 19.18 -8.75
N THR A 68 2.64 18.47 -9.29
CA THR A 68 3.76 17.95 -8.50
C THR A 68 4.49 19.07 -7.77
N GLU A 69 4.70 20.23 -8.42
CA GLU A 69 5.38 21.38 -7.84
C GLU A 69 4.63 21.95 -6.64
N GLU A 70 3.30 22.05 -6.73
CA GLU A 70 2.44 22.47 -5.63
C GLU A 70 2.55 21.52 -4.44
N ALA A 71 2.42 20.21 -4.69
CA ALA A 71 2.52 19.18 -3.67
C ALA A 71 3.90 19.17 -3.00
N MET A 72 4.98 19.26 -3.78
CA MET A 72 6.36 19.34 -3.30
C MET A 72 6.59 20.58 -2.43
N LYS A 73 6.03 21.74 -2.81
CA LYS A 73 6.12 23.00 -2.06
C LYS A 73 5.36 22.94 -0.74
N LEU A 74 4.16 22.36 -0.72
CA LEU A 74 3.34 22.23 0.48
C LEU A 74 3.87 21.16 1.45
N GLY A 75 4.58 20.14 0.95
CA GLY A 75 5.12 19.07 1.76
C GLY A 75 4.01 18.38 2.57
N TYR A 76 4.21 18.21 3.88
CA TYR A 76 3.23 17.58 4.77
C TYR A 76 1.84 18.22 4.71
N ASP A 77 1.74 19.54 4.52
CA ASP A 77 0.44 20.21 4.49
C ASP A 77 -0.39 19.86 3.24
N PHE A 78 0.22 19.28 2.21
CA PHE A 78 -0.48 18.80 1.03
C PHE A 78 -1.56 17.75 1.36
N TYR A 79 -1.34 16.91 2.36
CA TYR A 79 -2.34 15.91 2.77
C TYR A 79 -3.69 16.55 3.16
N LYS A 80 -3.68 17.79 3.68
CA LYS A 80 -4.91 18.52 4.04
C LYS A 80 -5.73 18.95 2.82
N GLN A 81 -5.10 19.05 1.65
CA GLN A 81 -5.78 19.39 0.40
C GLN A 81 -6.49 18.19 -0.21
N ILE A 82 -5.92 16.99 -0.05
CA ILE A 82 -6.35 15.80 -0.78
C ILE A 82 -7.06 14.75 0.07
N ILE A 83 -6.81 14.66 1.38
CA ILE A 83 -7.47 13.66 2.25
C ILE A 83 -8.83 14.20 2.67
N HIS A 84 -9.85 13.34 2.68
CA HIS A 84 -11.19 13.67 3.17
C HIS A 84 -11.12 14.23 4.60
N PRO A 85 -11.82 15.33 4.94
CA PRO A 85 -11.71 16.00 6.23
C PRO A 85 -11.89 15.07 7.44
N ASP A 86 -12.88 14.18 7.38
CA ASP A 86 -13.15 13.19 8.44
C ASP A 86 -12.00 12.19 8.65
N ASP A 87 -11.15 11.97 7.65
CA ASP A 87 -10.03 11.03 7.71
C ASP A 87 -8.71 11.73 8.11
N LEU A 88 -8.66 13.07 8.15
CA LEU A 88 -7.46 13.81 8.55
C LEU A 88 -6.99 13.52 9.99
N PRO A 89 -7.87 13.43 11.00
CA PRO A 89 -7.47 13.06 12.36
C PRO A 89 -6.88 11.64 12.41
N LEU A 90 -7.49 10.72 11.65
CA LEU A 90 -7.02 9.35 11.52
C LEU A 90 -5.62 9.32 10.90
N TRP A 91 -5.41 10.01 9.77
CA TRP A 91 -4.11 10.09 9.10
C TRP A 91 -3.02 10.67 10.01
N THR A 92 -3.35 11.74 10.74
CA THR A 92 -2.46 12.36 11.71
C THR A 92 -2.07 11.40 12.83
N ASN A 93 -3.01 10.56 13.28
CA ASN A 93 -2.74 9.53 14.28
C ASN A 93 -1.86 8.41 13.71
N ILE A 94 -2.14 7.92 12.50
CA ILE A 94 -1.32 6.89 11.82
C ILE A 94 0.15 7.32 11.75
N LEU A 95 0.40 8.56 11.33
CA LEU A 95 1.76 9.12 11.23
C LEU A 95 2.45 9.32 12.59
N LYS A 96 1.76 9.19 13.72
CA LYS A 96 2.34 9.15 15.06
C LYS A 96 2.54 7.71 15.54
N ILE A 97 1.56 6.83 15.28
CA ILE A 97 1.56 5.43 15.70
C ILE A 97 2.73 4.67 15.06
N ILE A 98 2.98 4.87 13.76
CA ILE A 98 4.02 4.11 13.05
C ILE A 98 5.42 4.44 13.60
N PRO A 99 5.86 5.72 13.70
CA PRO A 99 7.16 6.04 14.29
C PRO A 99 7.29 5.56 15.75
N GLN A 100 6.22 5.64 16.54
CA GLN A 100 6.21 5.14 17.91
C GLN A 100 6.46 3.63 17.94
N TYR A 101 5.72 2.85 17.14
CA TYR A 101 5.92 1.41 17.04
C TYR A 101 7.36 1.06 16.67
N LEU A 102 7.91 1.74 15.66
CA LEU A 102 9.28 1.53 15.24
C LEU A 102 10.27 1.88 16.37
N ASN A 103 10.06 2.96 17.11
CA ASN A 103 10.95 3.30 18.22
C ASN A 103 10.87 2.30 19.39
N ASP A 104 9.69 1.75 19.66
CA ASP A 104 9.45 0.82 20.77
C ASP A 104 9.89 -0.62 20.45
N ARG A 105 10.02 -0.96 19.15
CA ARG A 105 10.33 -2.31 18.63
C ARG A 105 11.55 -2.32 17.70
N LYS A 106 12.65 -1.69 18.11
CA LYS A 106 13.88 -1.60 17.31
C LYS A 106 14.49 -2.95 16.95
N ASP A 107 14.30 -3.93 17.81
CA ASP A 107 14.71 -5.32 17.63
C ASP A 107 14.00 -6.01 16.43
N LYS A 108 12.80 -5.57 16.09
CA LYS A 108 11.96 -6.20 15.05
C LYS A 108 12.04 -5.55 13.67
N TRP A 109 12.84 -4.50 13.50
CA TRP A 109 12.85 -3.73 12.24
C TRP A 109 13.15 -4.56 11.02
N ASN A 110 14.08 -5.50 11.14
CA ASN A 110 14.48 -6.36 10.04
C ASN A 110 13.38 -7.33 9.59
N GLU A 111 12.36 -7.54 10.41
CA GLU A 111 11.20 -8.38 10.13
C GLU A 111 10.09 -7.62 9.39
N ILE A 112 10.01 -6.29 9.56
CA ILE A 112 8.98 -5.44 8.96
C ILE A 112 9.27 -5.28 7.46
N ASP A 113 8.24 -5.43 6.63
CA ASP A 113 8.31 -5.06 5.22
C ASP A 113 7.67 -3.69 4.97
N TYR A 114 6.39 -3.53 5.31
CA TYR A 114 5.68 -2.26 5.15
C TYR A 114 4.47 -2.13 6.09
N PHE A 115 4.00 -0.89 6.25
CA PHE A 115 2.72 -0.57 6.86
C PHE A 115 1.68 -0.30 5.79
N SER A 116 0.41 -0.54 6.08
CA SER A 116 -0.67 -0.14 5.20
C SER A 116 -1.87 0.43 5.92
N CYS A 117 -2.65 1.26 5.24
CA CYS A 117 -3.90 1.80 5.75
C CYS A 117 -4.87 2.13 4.60
N THR A 118 -6.12 2.38 4.95
CA THR A 118 -7.15 2.86 4.00
C THR A 118 -7.64 4.24 4.41
N LEU A 119 -7.83 5.11 3.42
CA LEU A 119 -8.29 6.48 3.61
C LEU A 119 -9.02 6.96 2.35
N ARG A 120 -9.81 8.03 2.46
CA ARG A 120 -10.49 8.63 1.31
C ARG A 120 -9.70 9.83 0.80
N LEU A 121 -9.46 9.86 -0.50
CA LEU A 121 -9.01 11.06 -1.21
C LEU A 121 -10.18 11.81 -1.83
N LEU A 122 -10.08 13.13 -1.89
CA LEU A 122 -11.02 14.01 -2.54
C LEU A 122 -10.66 14.20 -4.01
N ARG A 123 -11.60 13.89 -4.89
CA ARG A 123 -11.52 14.09 -6.34
C ARG A 123 -12.35 15.26 -6.78
N LYS A 124 -11.76 16.12 -7.60
CA LYS A 124 -12.50 17.15 -8.31
C LYS A 124 -12.71 16.69 -9.74
N TYR A 125 -13.90 16.94 -10.29
CA TYR A 125 -14.16 16.75 -11.71
C TYR A 125 -14.84 18.00 -12.23
N SER A 126 -14.46 18.46 -13.42
CA SER A 126 -14.99 19.69 -14.02
C SER A 126 -16.51 19.67 -14.18
N PHE A 127 -17.10 18.48 -14.39
CA PHE A 127 -18.55 18.30 -14.54
C PHE A 127 -19.31 18.22 -13.20
N SER A 128 -18.62 18.12 -12.07
CA SER A 128 -19.24 17.97 -10.74
C SER A 128 -18.94 19.18 -9.87
N SER A 129 -19.98 19.77 -9.30
CA SER A 129 -19.85 20.84 -8.30
C SER A 129 -19.38 20.34 -6.93
N ARG A 130 -19.42 19.01 -6.70
CA ARG A 130 -19.01 18.37 -5.44
C ARG A 130 -17.75 17.55 -5.64
N PHE A 131 -16.91 17.52 -4.61
CA PHE A 131 -15.81 16.56 -4.53
C PHE A 131 -16.36 15.15 -4.39
N LEU A 132 -15.77 14.19 -5.10
CA LEU A 132 -16.06 12.77 -4.94
C LEU A 132 -15.04 12.16 -4.00
N SER A 133 -15.50 11.30 -3.09
CA SER A 133 -14.61 10.54 -2.21
C SER A 133 -14.18 9.25 -2.89
N GLN A 134 -12.88 9.06 -3.09
CA GLN A 134 -12.31 7.82 -3.58
C GLN A 134 -11.60 7.10 -2.43
N MET A 135 -11.99 5.85 -2.16
CA MET A 135 -11.23 5.02 -1.22
C MET A 135 -9.91 4.61 -1.86
N VAL A 136 -8.83 4.82 -1.11
CA VAL A 136 -7.50 4.39 -1.50
C VAL A 136 -6.89 3.51 -0.42
N TYR A 137 -6.03 2.62 -0.88
CA TYR A 137 -5.14 1.84 -0.04
C TYR A 137 -3.75 2.43 -0.16
N GLN A 138 -3.13 2.70 0.99
CA GLN A 138 -1.80 3.27 1.07
C GLN A 138 -0.84 2.30 1.72
N ARG A 139 0.26 1.98 1.04
CA ARG A 139 1.42 1.27 1.58
C ARG A 139 2.54 2.24 1.88
N MET A 140 3.23 2.01 2.99
CA MET A 140 4.32 2.84 3.49
C MET A 140 5.45 1.91 3.94
N LYS A 141 6.50 1.82 3.13
CA LYS A 141 7.72 1.11 3.50
C LYS A 141 8.62 2.05 4.31
N PRO A 142 8.88 1.77 5.60
CA PRO A 142 9.76 2.60 6.41
C PRO A 142 11.21 2.42 5.99
N ILE A 143 11.94 3.52 5.83
CA ILE A 143 13.38 3.51 5.61
C ILE A 143 14.05 4.16 6.82
N CYS A 144 14.80 3.35 7.56
CA CYS A 144 15.50 3.79 8.75
C CYS A 144 16.99 4.04 8.45
N LEU A 145 17.49 5.20 8.87
CA LEU A 145 18.91 5.56 8.83
C LEU A 145 19.43 5.74 10.26
N ASN A 146 20.63 5.22 10.56
CA ASN A 146 21.25 5.35 11.90
C ASN A 146 20.29 5.00 13.05
N ASN A 147 19.55 3.91 12.91
CA ASN A 147 18.57 3.46 13.90
C ASN A 147 17.44 4.47 14.17
N GLN A 148 17.05 5.27 13.16
CA GLN A 148 15.90 6.18 13.20
C GLN A 148 15.13 6.18 11.88
N LEU A 149 13.80 6.23 11.94
CA LEU A 149 12.97 6.39 10.75
C LEU A 149 13.30 7.72 10.05
N ARG A 150 13.61 7.66 8.76
CA ARG A 150 13.91 8.85 7.96
C ARG A 150 12.92 9.08 6.83
N TYR A 151 12.62 8.04 6.05
CA TYR A 151 11.74 8.17 4.89
C TYR A 151 10.61 7.15 4.94
N PHE A 152 9.51 7.48 4.27
CA PHE A 152 8.57 6.50 3.78
C PHE A 152 8.64 6.45 2.25
N ILE A 153 8.73 5.24 1.71
CA ILE A 153 8.42 4.98 0.31
C ILE A 153 6.96 4.56 0.26
N CYS A 154 6.15 5.33 -0.45
CA CYS A 154 4.70 5.19 -0.45
C CYS A 154 4.18 4.76 -1.81
N ILE A 155 3.21 3.85 -1.79
CA ILE A 155 2.37 3.50 -2.92
C ILE A 155 0.92 3.76 -2.54
N VAL A 156 0.17 4.43 -3.42
CA VAL A 156 -1.27 4.66 -3.26
C VAL A 156 -1.99 4.02 -4.42
N GLY A 157 -2.88 3.08 -4.12
CA GLY A 157 -3.73 2.39 -5.09
C GLY A 157 -5.21 2.66 -4.80
N SER A 158 -6.07 2.50 -5.80
CA SER A 158 -7.52 2.46 -5.56
C SER A 158 -7.86 1.26 -4.67
N SER A 159 -8.95 1.32 -3.90
CA SER A 159 -9.39 0.22 -3.05
C SER A 159 -10.91 0.05 -3.05
N THR A 160 -11.36 -1.21 -3.07
CA THR A 160 -12.77 -1.58 -2.81
C THR A 160 -13.11 -1.74 -1.32
N TYR A 161 -12.14 -1.56 -0.42
CA TYR A 161 -12.39 -1.63 1.02
C TYR A 161 -13.37 -0.53 1.47
N LYS A 162 -14.24 -0.83 2.43
CA LYS A 162 -15.37 0.08 2.78
C LYS A 162 -15.08 0.99 3.97
N GLU A 163 -14.08 0.64 4.77
CA GLU A 163 -13.77 1.32 6.03
C GLU A 163 -12.41 2.01 5.98
N THR A 164 -12.27 3.15 6.66
CA THR A 164 -11.00 3.86 6.77
C THR A 164 -10.23 3.40 8.01
N GLY A 165 -8.92 3.62 8.03
CA GLY A 165 -8.05 3.24 9.14
C GLY A 165 -7.24 2.01 8.79
N ASN A 166 -7.88 0.83 8.82
CA ASN A 166 -7.32 -0.51 8.52
C ASN A 166 -5.78 -0.56 8.61
N LEU A 167 -5.23 -0.16 9.75
CA LEU A 167 -3.79 0.06 9.91
C LEU A 167 -3.13 -1.27 10.20
N LEU A 168 -2.38 -1.78 9.23
CA LEU A 168 -1.72 -3.06 9.30
C LEU A 168 -0.21 -2.90 9.20
N LEU A 169 0.52 -3.72 9.95
CA LEU A 169 1.94 -3.94 9.79
C LEU A 169 2.13 -5.30 9.13
N HIS A 170 2.88 -5.33 8.03
CA HIS A 170 3.18 -6.54 7.29
C HIS A 170 4.64 -6.90 7.48
N ASN A 171 4.87 -8.13 7.94
CA ASN A 171 6.22 -8.67 8.06
C ASN A 171 6.65 -9.30 6.74
N LYS A 172 7.97 -9.41 6.55
CA LYS A 172 8.58 -10.17 5.44
C LYS A 172 8.10 -11.62 5.42
N ASN A 173 7.79 -12.17 6.59
CA ASN A 173 6.94 -13.37 6.68
C ASN A 173 5.47 -12.98 6.47
N ILE A 174 5.01 -13.15 5.24
CA ILE A 174 3.64 -12.81 4.80
C ILE A 174 2.53 -13.48 5.62
N LEU A 175 2.80 -14.59 6.33
CA LEU A 175 1.80 -15.29 7.14
C LEU A 175 1.42 -14.52 8.40
N ILE A 176 2.30 -13.63 8.87
CA ILE A 176 2.12 -12.91 10.12
C ILE A 176 1.99 -11.43 9.81
N TYR A 177 0.91 -10.83 10.29
CA TYR A 177 0.71 -9.39 10.24
C TYR A 177 0.18 -8.91 11.59
N GLU A 178 0.33 -7.62 11.89
CA GLU A 178 -0.26 -7.01 13.07
C GLU A 178 -1.31 -5.99 12.64
N GLU A 179 -2.45 -5.98 13.32
CA GLU A 179 -3.53 -5.03 13.12
C GLU A 179 -3.58 -4.06 14.30
N TYR A 180 -3.61 -2.76 14.02
CA TYR A 180 -3.76 -1.76 15.06
C TYR A 180 -5.24 -1.47 15.32
N ASN A 181 -5.67 -1.69 16.55
CA ASN A 181 -7.00 -1.33 16.99
C ASN A 181 -7.02 0.10 17.56
N PHE A 182 -7.66 1.03 16.87
CA PHE A 182 -7.70 2.45 17.24
C PHE A 182 -8.48 2.74 18.55
N ILE A 183 -9.39 1.86 18.97
CA ILE A 183 -10.17 2.00 20.20
C ILE A 183 -9.30 1.63 21.41
N THR A 184 -8.71 0.43 21.39
CA THR A 184 -7.88 -0.10 22.48
C THR A 184 -6.44 0.43 22.44
N ARG A 185 -6.04 1.06 21.32
CA ARG A 185 -4.70 1.59 21.04
C ARG A 185 -3.60 0.53 21.11
N ARG A 186 -3.91 -0.68 20.66
CA ARG A 186 -3.00 -1.85 20.72
C ARG A 186 -2.84 -2.50 19.37
N TRP A 187 -1.63 -2.95 19.11
CA TRP A 187 -1.32 -3.89 18.04
C TRP A 187 -1.73 -5.30 18.46
N LYS A 188 -2.37 -6.01 17.54
CA LYS A 188 -2.72 -7.41 17.71
C LYS A 188 -2.14 -8.21 16.56
N GLN A 189 -1.29 -9.18 16.89
CA GLN A 189 -0.79 -10.13 15.91
C GLN A 189 -1.93 -11.01 15.40
N GLN A 190 -1.91 -11.24 14.09
CA GLN A 190 -2.86 -12.06 13.35
C GLN A 190 -2.07 -13.00 12.43
N THR A 191 -2.69 -14.13 12.12
CA THR A 191 -2.17 -15.09 11.13
C THR A 191 -3.05 -15.03 9.89
N ARG A 192 -2.44 -14.94 8.71
CA ARG A 192 -3.18 -15.00 7.45
C ARG A 192 -3.60 -16.43 7.15
N GLU A 193 -4.86 -16.59 6.80
CA GLU A 193 -5.35 -17.84 6.23
C GLU A 193 -4.93 -17.94 4.76
N LEU A 194 -4.17 -18.98 4.42
CA LEU A 194 -3.71 -19.21 3.06
C LEU A 194 -4.82 -19.75 2.17
N LEU A 195 -4.82 -19.32 0.92
CA LEU A 195 -5.68 -19.88 -0.11
C LEU A 195 -5.26 -21.32 -0.44
N THR A 196 -6.25 -22.20 -0.55
CA THR A 196 -6.04 -23.53 -1.14
C THR A 196 -5.70 -23.42 -2.62
N GLU A 197 -5.05 -24.44 -3.19
CA GLU A 197 -4.74 -24.47 -4.62
C GLU A 197 -6.00 -24.30 -5.50
N ARG A 198 -7.15 -24.79 -5.02
CA ARG A 198 -8.42 -24.63 -5.72
C ARG A 198 -8.95 -23.20 -5.66
N GLU A 199 -8.86 -22.55 -4.50
CA GLU A 199 -9.24 -21.13 -4.35
C GLU A 199 -8.34 -20.23 -5.22
N LYS A 200 -7.03 -20.50 -5.26
CA LYS A 200 -6.09 -19.82 -6.16
C LYS A 200 -6.48 -19.99 -7.63
N ALA A 201 -6.80 -21.22 -8.05
CA ALA A 201 -7.21 -21.49 -9.43
C ALA A 201 -8.50 -20.75 -9.82
N ILE A 202 -9.50 -20.71 -8.92
CA ILE A 202 -10.75 -19.97 -9.14
C ILE A 202 -10.46 -18.47 -9.30
N LEU A 203 -9.68 -17.87 -8.40
CA LEU A 203 -9.35 -16.45 -8.46
C LEU A 203 -8.51 -16.11 -9.69
N MET A 204 -7.56 -16.96 -10.07
CA MET A 204 -6.76 -16.81 -11.28
C MET A 204 -7.64 -16.79 -12.53
N LEU A 205 -8.58 -17.74 -12.68
CA LEU A 205 -9.49 -17.78 -13.83
C LEU A 205 -10.46 -16.59 -13.81
N ALA A 206 -10.98 -16.21 -12.64
CA ALA A 206 -11.82 -15.03 -12.51
C ALA A 206 -11.09 -13.73 -12.89
N LYS A 207 -9.80 -13.62 -12.55
CA LYS A 207 -8.94 -12.48 -12.95
C LYS A 207 -8.72 -12.41 -14.47
N GLN A 208 -8.89 -13.53 -15.18
CA GLN A 208 -8.91 -13.57 -16.66
C GLN A 208 -10.28 -13.21 -17.26
N GLY A 209 -11.24 -12.78 -16.44
CA GLY A 209 -12.59 -12.42 -16.87
C GLY A 209 -13.55 -13.61 -17.00
N LYS A 210 -13.14 -14.82 -16.60
CA LYS A 210 -14.01 -15.99 -16.71
C LYS A 210 -15.15 -15.95 -15.70
N ASN A 211 -16.35 -16.27 -16.17
CA ASN A 211 -17.53 -16.40 -15.33
C ASN A 211 -17.60 -17.79 -14.66
N THR A 212 -18.56 -17.98 -13.75
CA THR A 212 -18.69 -19.23 -12.98
C THR A 212 -18.93 -20.47 -13.85
N VAL A 213 -19.57 -20.34 -15.00
CA VAL A 213 -19.81 -21.46 -15.94
C VAL A 213 -18.50 -21.88 -16.60
N GLU A 214 -17.73 -20.91 -17.08
CA GLU A 214 -16.43 -21.16 -17.72
C GLU A 214 -15.44 -21.76 -16.72
N ILE A 215 -15.37 -21.23 -15.50
CA ILE A 215 -14.53 -21.76 -14.42
C ILE A 215 -14.91 -23.21 -14.07
N ALA A 216 -16.21 -23.51 -14.02
CA ALA A 216 -16.70 -24.87 -13.79
C ALA A 216 -16.26 -25.84 -14.88
N ASN A 217 -16.33 -25.42 -16.14
CA ASN A 217 -15.88 -26.20 -17.28
C ASN A 217 -14.36 -26.44 -17.23
N ASP A 218 -13.55 -25.39 -17.03
CA ASP A 218 -12.08 -25.51 -16.97
C ASP A 218 -11.59 -26.40 -15.83
N LEU A 219 -12.28 -26.36 -14.69
CA LEU A 219 -11.92 -27.14 -13.50
C LEU A 219 -12.58 -28.53 -13.49
N TYR A 220 -13.33 -28.90 -14.53
CA TYR A 220 -14.10 -30.14 -14.64
C TYR A 220 -14.96 -30.39 -13.39
N LYS A 221 -15.75 -29.38 -12.99
CA LYS A 221 -16.66 -29.42 -11.83
C LYS A 221 -18.04 -28.89 -12.17
N GLY A 222 -19.02 -29.25 -11.34
CA GLY A 222 -20.37 -28.70 -11.45
C GLY A 222 -20.42 -27.21 -11.11
N GLN A 223 -21.22 -26.44 -11.82
CA GLN A 223 -21.40 -24.99 -11.59
C GLN A 223 -21.79 -24.69 -10.13
N ASN A 224 -22.68 -25.50 -9.54
CA ASN A 224 -23.09 -25.33 -8.14
C ASN A 224 -21.93 -25.54 -7.17
N THR A 225 -21.00 -26.46 -7.47
CA THR A 225 -19.78 -26.67 -6.67
C THR A 225 -18.89 -25.43 -6.69
N ILE A 226 -18.65 -24.85 -7.88
CA ILE A 226 -17.86 -23.62 -7.99
C ILE A 226 -18.54 -22.45 -7.29
N ARG A 227 -19.87 -22.28 -7.44
CA ARG A 227 -20.62 -21.24 -6.71
C ARG A 227 -20.45 -21.35 -5.20
N ASN A 228 -20.57 -22.55 -4.66
CA ASN A 228 -20.40 -22.79 -3.23
C ASN A 228 -18.96 -22.50 -2.76
N GLN A 229 -17.96 -22.84 -3.58
CA GLN A 229 -16.56 -22.51 -3.29
C GLN A 229 -16.29 -21.00 -3.33
N ILE A 230 -16.83 -20.27 -4.30
CA ILE A 230 -16.75 -18.81 -4.37
C ILE A 230 -17.42 -18.18 -3.13
N LYS A 231 -18.58 -18.69 -2.71
CA LYS A 231 -19.27 -18.20 -1.50
C LYS A 231 -18.44 -18.43 -0.24
N SER A 232 -17.81 -19.60 -0.10
CA SER A 232 -16.90 -19.89 1.01
C SER A 232 -15.67 -18.98 0.99
N LEU A 233 -15.12 -18.74 -0.20
CA LEU A 233 -13.98 -17.85 -0.41
C LEU A 233 -14.31 -16.40 -0.01
N PHE A 234 -15.50 -15.91 -0.33
CA PHE A 234 -15.98 -14.59 0.08
C PHE A 234 -16.04 -14.44 1.60
N ASN A 235 -16.58 -15.45 2.31
CA ASN A 235 -16.59 -15.44 3.77
C ASN A 235 -15.17 -15.41 4.35
N LYS A 236 -14.26 -16.22 3.79
CA LYS A 236 -12.86 -16.31 4.22
C LYS A 236 -12.11 -14.98 4.04
N LEU A 237 -12.27 -14.34 2.90
CA LEU A 237 -11.60 -13.07 2.57
C LEU A 237 -12.37 -11.83 3.06
N LYS A 238 -13.55 -12.02 3.67
CA LYS A 238 -14.49 -10.94 4.02
C LYS A 238 -14.82 -10.04 2.82
N ALA A 239 -14.96 -10.65 1.65
CA ALA A 239 -15.28 -9.98 0.39
C ALA A 239 -16.75 -10.18 0.02
N HIS A 240 -17.34 -9.22 -0.70
CA HIS A 240 -18.71 -9.27 -1.18
C HIS A 240 -18.82 -9.49 -2.70
N SER A 241 -17.69 -9.45 -3.41
CA SER A 241 -17.62 -9.69 -4.84
C SER A 241 -16.32 -10.37 -5.23
N ILE A 242 -16.27 -10.91 -6.45
CA ILE A 242 -15.05 -11.53 -6.97
C ILE A 242 -13.95 -10.50 -7.18
N GLN A 243 -14.33 -9.26 -7.53
CA GLN A 243 -13.40 -8.14 -7.69
C GLN A 243 -12.77 -7.77 -6.34
N GLU A 244 -13.58 -7.63 -5.28
CA GLU A 244 -13.09 -7.39 -3.91
C GLU A 244 -12.14 -8.51 -3.45
N ALA A 245 -12.47 -9.77 -3.76
CA ALA A 245 -11.62 -10.91 -3.43
C ALA A 245 -10.28 -10.90 -4.19
N ILE A 246 -10.30 -10.59 -5.49
CA ILE A 246 -9.09 -10.47 -6.32
C ILE A 246 -8.21 -9.34 -5.80
N GLU A 247 -8.78 -8.15 -5.58
CA GLU A 247 -8.04 -6.99 -5.06
C GLU A 247 -7.42 -7.29 -3.70
N PHE A 248 -8.18 -7.89 -2.77
CA PHE A 248 -7.64 -8.33 -1.49
C PHE A 248 -6.44 -9.24 -1.68
N CYS A 249 -6.56 -10.27 -2.52
CA CYS A 249 -5.45 -11.20 -2.76
C CYS A 249 -4.24 -10.55 -3.45
N ASP A 250 -4.46 -9.60 -4.35
CA ASP A 250 -3.37 -8.85 -5.00
C ASP A 250 -2.65 -7.93 -3.99
N TYR A 251 -3.38 -7.21 -3.13
CA TYR A 251 -2.78 -6.33 -2.12
C TYR A 251 -1.90 -7.07 -1.13
N TYR A 252 -2.32 -8.27 -0.72
CA TYR A 252 -1.59 -9.10 0.24
C TYR A 252 -0.71 -10.16 -0.43
N HIS A 253 -0.53 -10.09 -1.75
CA HIS A 253 0.27 -11.03 -2.55
C HIS A 253 -0.07 -12.51 -2.36
N LEU A 254 -1.34 -12.83 -2.06
CA LEU A 254 -1.79 -14.18 -1.64
C LEU A 254 -1.84 -15.21 -2.78
N LEU A 255 -2.01 -14.76 -4.03
CA LEU A 255 -2.14 -15.67 -5.18
C LEU A 255 -0.82 -16.39 -5.52
N ASN A 256 0.30 -15.71 -5.37
CA ASN A 256 1.61 -16.19 -5.85
C ASN A 256 2.49 -16.75 -4.73
N ILE A 257 1.94 -16.99 -3.54
CA ILE A 257 2.66 -17.57 -2.42
C ILE A 257 3.03 -19.02 -2.73
N LYS A 258 4.32 -19.29 -2.85
CA LYS A 258 4.87 -20.64 -2.75
C LYS A 258 5.10 -20.95 -1.27
N ILE A 259 4.32 -21.88 -0.73
CA ILE A 259 4.65 -22.54 0.53
C ILE A 259 5.75 -23.55 0.16
N ASN A 260 7.00 -23.27 0.53
CA ASN A 260 8.03 -24.29 0.44
C ASN A 260 7.58 -25.44 1.36
N LYS A 261 7.29 -26.60 0.77
CA LYS A 261 7.10 -27.84 1.51
C LYS A 261 8.44 -28.38 1.97
#